data_AF-A0A6A6Z025-F1
#
_entry.id   AF-A0A6A6Z025-F1
#
_cell.length_a   1.000
_cell.length_b   1.000
_cell.length_c   1.000
_cell.angle_alpha   90.00
_cell.angle_beta   90.00
_cell.angle_gamma   90.00
#
_symmetry.space_group_name_H-M   'P 1'
#
loop_
_entity.id
_entity.type
_entity.pdbx_description
1 polymer ?
#
loop_
_entity_poly.entity_id
_entity_poly.type
_entity_poly.pdbx_seq_one_letter_code
_entity_poly.pdbx_strand_id
1 'polypeptide(L)' 'CQHYNHHHTFIMAELKHILERLGLGEYYDTLVSNGFERWDTVLEITEDDLSALEFKRGHRRLLQREITRFREHP' A
#
# COMPACT_ATOMS: atom_id res chain seq x y z
N CYS A 1 6.33 24.90 -19.03
CA CYS A 1 7.12 23.75 -18.52
C CYS A 1 7.69 24.22 -17.18
N GLN A 2 7.36 23.73 -15.98
CA GLN A 2 7.23 22.35 -15.52
C GLN A 2 6.53 22.33 -14.12
N HIS A 3 5.25 22.74 -14.00
CA HIS A 3 4.59 22.79 -12.67
C HIS A 3 3.39 21.88 -12.49
N TYR A 4 3.15 20.98 -13.44
CA TYR A 4 2.15 19.92 -13.30
C TYR A 4 2.89 18.59 -13.32
N ASN A 5 3.59 18.18 -12.25
CA ASN A 5 4.20 16.84 -12.20
C ASN A 5 4.78 16.32 -10.85
N HIS A 6 4.82 17.07 -9.73
CA HIS A 6 5.44 16.49 -8.51
C HIS A 6 4.49 15.62 -7.67
N HIS A 7 3.23 16.01 -7.49
CA HIS A 7 2.29 15.20 -6.68
C HIS A 7 1.84 13.90 -7.39
N HIS A 8 1.68 13.94 -8.71
CA HIS A 8 1.15 12.79 -9.48
C HIS A 8 2.19 11.68 -9.72
N THR A 9 3.48 12.02 -9.73
CA THR A 9 4.56 11.02 -9.96
C THR A 9 4.79 10.15 -8.72
N PHE A 10 4.41 10.63 -7.52
CA PHE A 10 4.48 9.83 -6.28
C PHE A 10 3.25 8.93 -6.07
N ILE A 11 2.12 9.25 -6.71
CA ILE A 11 0.87 8.45 -6.69
C ILE A 11 1.05 7.14 -7.48
N MET A 12 1.96 7.10 -8.47
CA MET A 12 2.28 5.90 -9.25
C MET A 12 3.43 5.07 -8.67
N ALA A 13 3.68 5.13 -7.36
CA ALA A 13 4.61 4.18 -6.74
C ALA A 13 4.05 2.76 -6.90
N GLU A 14 4.81 1.90 -7.58
CA GLU A 14 4.43 0.50 -7.82
C GLU A 14 4.18 -0.18 -6.47
N LEU A 15 2.98 -0.75 -6.27
CA LEU A 15 2.57 -1.39 -5.01
C LEU A 15 3.66 -2.32 -4.49
N LYS A 16 4.25 -3.11 -5.39
CA LYS A 16 5.36 -4.02 -5.09
C LYS A 16 6.54 -3.31 -4.44
N HIS A 17 6.97 -2.18 -4.97
CA HIS A 17 8.10 -1.41 -4.43
C HIS A 17 7.82 -0.88 -3.02
N ILE A 18 6.60 -0.42 -2.75
CA ILE A 18 6.20 0.03 -1.40
C ILE A 18 6.25 -1.13 -0.43
N LEU A 19 5.67 -2.27 -0.82
CA LEU A 19 5.67 -3.48 0.01
C LEU A 19 7.09 -3.97 0.27
N GLU A 20 7.96 -4.03 -0.74
CA GLU A 20 9.37 -4.39 -0.59
C GLU A 20 10.11 -3.47 0.39
N ARG A 21 9.88 -2.14 0.30
CA ARG A 21 10.46 -1.15 1.24
C ARG A 21 9.99 -1.37 2.68
N LEU A 22 8.75 -1.83 2.86
CA LEU A 22 8.18 -2.16 4.16
C LEU A 22 8.56 -3.56 4.67
N GLY A 23 9.26 -4.36 3.85
CA GLY A 23 9.54 -5.77 4.15
C GLY A 23 8.31 -6.67 4.02
N LEU A 24 7.30 -6.24 3.26
CA LEU A 24 6.02 -6.92 3.02
C LEU A 24 5.89 -7.45 1.58
N GLY A 25 6.97 -7.51 0.81
CA GLY A 25 6.95 -7.93 -0.60
C GLY A 25 6.34 -9.31 -0.82
N GLU A 26 6.41 -10.21 0.17
CA GLU A 26 5.78 -11.55 0.13
C GLU A 26 4.25 -11.51 -0.01
N TYR A 27 3.62 -10.39 0.38
CA TYR A 27 2.17 -10.23 0.31
C TYR A 27 1.67 -9.63 -1.01
N TYR A 28 2.58 -9.27 -1.93
CA TYR A 28 2.20 -8.66 -3.20
C TYR A 28 1.26 -9.55 -4.01
N ASP A 29 1.63 -10.82 -4.21
CA ASP A 29 0.82 -11.76 -4.99
C ASP A 29 -0.54 -12.02 -4.31
N THR A 30 -0.57 -12.11 -2.98
CA THR A 30 -1.81 -12.25 -2.21
C THR A 30 -2.72 -11.04 -2.39
N LEU A 31 -2.19 -9.82 -2.34
CA LEU A 31 -2.95 -8.60 -2.54
C LEU A 31 -3.53 -8.53 -3.97
N VAL A 32 -2.68 -8.73 -4.98
CA VAL A 32 -3.09 -8.71 -6.40
C VAL A 32 -4.16 -9.76 -6.68
N SER A 33 -3.99 -10.99 -6.20
CA SER A 33 -4.96 -12.08 -6.38
C SER A 33 -6.33 -11.78 -5.74
N ASN A 34 -6.37 -10.91 -4.73
CA ASN A 34 -7.60 -10.47 -4.07
C ASN A 34 -8.12 -9.12 -4.58
N GLY A 35 -7.58 -8.60 -5.69
CA GLY A 35 -8.03 -7.37 -6.35
C GLY A 35 -7.35 -6.08 -5.86
N PHE A 36 -6.39 -6.18 -4.93
CA PHE A 36 -5.58 -5.04 -4.47
C PHE A 36 -4.34 -4.88 -5.36
N GLU A 37 -4.55 -4.51 -6.62
CA GLU A 37 -3.50 -4.44 -7.63
C GLU A 37 -2.65 -3.15 -7.54
N ARG A 38 -3.17 -2.11 -6.87
CA ARG A 38 -2.60 -0.77 -6.84
C ARG A 38 -2.47 -0.25 -5.41
N TRP A 39 -1.54 0.69 -5.23
CA TRP A 39 -1.42 1.40 -3.96
C TRP A 39 -2.73 2.11 -3.57
N ASP A 40 -3.42 2.72 -4.55
CA ASP A 40 -4.71 3.38 -4.34
C ASP A 40 -5.76 2.44 -3.71
N THR A 41 -5.90 1.22 -4.23
CA THR A 41 -6.81 0.20 -3.68
C THR A 41 -6.39 -0.28 -2.29
N VAL A 42 -5.08 -0.31 -2.03
CA VAL A 42 -4.54 -0.67 -0.71
C VAL A 42 -4.76 0.45 0.32
N LEU A 43 -4.84 1.72 -0.08
CA LEU A 43 -5.20 2.80 0.85
C LEU A 43 -6.61 2.65 1.42
N GLU A 44 -7.48 1.93 0.71
CA GLU A 44 -8.87 1.65 1.11
C GLU A 44 -9.02 0.31 1.86
N ILE A 45 -7.94 -0.47 2.01
CA ILE A 45 -7.99 -1.79 2.66
C ILE A 45 -8.36 -1.65 4.15
N THR A 46 -9.28 -2.51 4.61
CA THR A 46 -9.72 -2.51 6.01
C THR A 46 -8.91 -3.48 6.86
N GLU A 47 -9.04 -3.38 8.20
CA GLU A 47 -8.43 -4.37 9.10
C GLU A 47 -9.03 -5.77 8.91
N ASP A 48 -10.30 -5.86 8.52
CA ASP A 48 -11.00 -7.11 8.25
C ASP A 48 -10.43 -7.79 7.00
N ASP A 49 -10.26 -7.03 5.90
CA ASP A 49 -9.60 -7.52 4.68
C ASP A 49 -8.19 -8.05 4.99
N LEU A 50 -7.39 -7.28 5.72
CA LEU A 50 -6.05 -7.73 6.13
C LEU A 50 -6.08 -8.97 7.02
N SER A 51 -7.14 -9.16 7.81
CA SER A 51 -7.35 -10.37 8.61
C SER A 51 -7.73 -11.56 7.73
N ALA A 52 -8.59 -11.36 6.73
CA ALA A 52 -9.00 -12.38 5.76
C ALA A 52 -7.85 -12.82 4.85
N LEU A 53 -6.93 -11.90 4.51
CA LEU A 53 -5.70 -12.17 3.77
C LEU A 53 -4.58 -12.78 4.64
N GLU A 54 -4.89 -13.16 5.89
CA GLU A 54 -3.98 -13.78 6.85
C GLU A 54 -2.70 -12.97 7.16
N PHE A 55 -2.77 -11.64 7.08
CA PHE A 55 -1.62 -10.80 7.46
C PHE A 55 -1.33 -10.93 8.95
N LYS A 56 -0.05 -11.16 9.27
CA LYS A 56 0.44 -11.14 10.65
C LYS A 56 0.13 -9.79 11.29
N ARG A 57 -0.25 -9.78 12.57
CA ARG A 57 -0.63 -8.56 13.31
C ARG A 57 0.44 -7.46 13.26
N GLY A 58 1.73 -7.82 13.28
CA GLY A 58 2.84 -6.88 13.15
C GLY A 58 2.90 -6.24 11.76
N HIS A 59 2.67 -7.03 10.71
CA HIS A 59 2.67 -6.57 9.31
C HIS A 59 1.50 -5.63 9.02
N ARG A 60 0.31 -5.96 9.55
CA ARG A 60 -0.87 -5.09 9.48
C ARG A 60 -0.57 -3.71 10.04
N ARG A 61 0.07 -3.62 11.21
CA ARG A 61 0.46 -2.34 11.83
C ARG A 61 1.46 -1.55 10.99
N LEU A 62 2.42 -2.22 10.35
CA LEU A 62 3.39 -1.56 9.48
C LEU A 62 2.72 -0.96 8.25
N LEU A 63 1.87 -1.74 7.58
CA LEU A 63 1.13 -1.29 6.41
C LEU A 63 0.16 -0.16 6.76
N GLN A 64 -0.64 -0.32 7.81
CA GLN A 64 -1.56 0.73 8.28
C GLN A 64 -0.83 2.02 8.66
N ARG A 65 0.35 1.93 9.27
CA ARG A 65 1.17 3.12 9.58
C ARG A 65 1.61 3.85 8.31
N GLU A 66 2.03 3.13 7.28
CA GLU A 66 2.42 3.74 6.01
C GLU A 66 1.20 4.34 5.27
N ILE A 67 0.05 3.67 5.30
CA ILE A 67 -1.22 4.20 4.78
C ILE A 67 -1.59 5.51 5.49
N THR A 68 -1.56 5.54 6.83
CA THR A 68 -1.83 6.77 7.60
C THR A 68 -0.86 7.88 7.23
N ARG A 69 0.44 7.58 7.16
CA ARG A 69 1.47 8.56 6.78
C ARG A 69 1.21 9.15 5.40
N PHE A 70 0.86 8.31 4.42
CA PHE A 70 0.53 8.74 3.06
C PHE A 70 -0.73 9.61 3.02
N ARG A 71 -1.73 9.31 3.87
CA ARG A 71 -2.96 10.12 3.98
C ARG A 71 -2.74 11.46 4.66
N GLU A 72 -1.87 11.52 5.67
CA GLU A 72 -1.53 12.75 6.39
C GLU A 72 -0.61 13.67 5.58
N HIS A 73 0.25 13.11 4.73
CA HIS A 73 1.23 13.83 3.92
C HIS A 73 1.26 13.25 2.49
N PRO A 74 0.32 13.66 1.62
CA PRO A 74 0.18 13.12 0.26
C PRO A 74 1.28 13.59 -0.71
#